data_AF-A0A957KRE4-F1
#
_entry.id   AF-A0A957KRE4-F1
#
_cell.length_a   1.000
_cell.length_b   1.000
_cell.length_c   1.000
_cell.angle_alpha   90.00
_cell.angle_beta   90.00
_cell.angle_gamma   90.00
#
_symmetry.space_group_name_H-M   'P 1'
#
loop_
_entity.id
_entity.type
_entity.pdbx_description
1 polymer ?
#
loop_
_entity_poly.entity_id
_entity_poly.type
_entity_poly.pdbx_seq_one_letter_code
_entity_poly.pdbx_strand_id
1 'polypeptide(L)'
;MAAESLPPVVPPGMSRENMIINMGPHHPSTHGVLRLVVELDGETVVNVDPDLGYLHSGFEKTGENKRYKDFVYYTDRMDYLSAMSNNLGYCVTVEKLLGIDIPERAERLRVIMAEL
;
A
#
# COMPACT_ATOMS: atom_id res chain seq x y z
N MET A 1 11.46 9.96 -31.76
CA MET A 1 10.50 11.08 -31.57
C MET A 1 10.54 11.40 -30.09
N ALA A 2 11.28 12.43 -29.70
CA ALA A 2 11.43 12.79 -28.28
C ALA A 2 10.04 13.17 -27.78
N ALA A 3 9.52 12.42 -26.80
CA ALA A 3 8.31 12.85 -26.10
C ALA A 3 8.65 14.20 -25.47
N GLU A 4 8.00 15.27 -25.92
CA GLU A 4 8.05 16.56 -25.22
C GLU A 4 7.72 16.28 -23.76
N SER A 5 8.70 16.51 -22.89
CA SER A 5 8.52 16.42 -21.46
C SER A 5 7.49 17.48 -21.08
N LEU A 6 6.26 17.04 -20.83
CA LEU A 6 5.24 17.90 -20.25
C LEU A 6 5.85 18.62 -19.03
N PRO A 7 5.59 19.92 -18.84
CA PRO A 7 6.07 20.62 -17.66
C PRO A 7 5.59 19.84 -16.42
N PRO A 8 6.44 19.72 -15.38
CA PRO A 8 6.05 19.00 -14.18
C PRO A 8 4.73 19.59 -13.67
N VAL A 9 3.70 18.76 -13.63
CA VAL A 9 2.39 19.16 -13.12
C VAL A 9 2.61 19.52 -11.66
N VAL A 10 2.47 20.80 -11.35
CA VAL A 10 2.57 21.32 -9.99
C VAL A 10 1.27 20.96 -9.27
N PRO A 11 1.32 20.16 -8.20
CA PRO A 11 0.16 19.83 -7.41
C PRO A 11 -0.54 21.10 -6.86
N PRO A 12 -1.86 21.08 -6.71
CA PRO A 12 -2.60 22.21 -6.15
C PRO A 12 -2.13 22.48 -4.71
N GLY A 13 -1.64 23.71 -4.46
CA GLY A 13 -1.16 24.13 -3.13
C GLY A 13 0.35 24.38 -3.01
N MET A 14 1.14 24.17 -4.07
CA MET A 14 2.57 24.50 -4.08
C MET A 14 2.86 25.86 -4.74
N SER A 15 3.83 26.59 -4.19
CA SER A 15 4.30 27.86 -4.75
C SER A 15 5.32 27.63 -5.88
N ARG A 16 5.21 28.43 -6.96
CA ARG A 16 6.21 28.45 -8.04
C ARG A 16 7.48 29.23 -7.68
N GLU A 17 7.48 29.93 -6.55
CA GLU A 17 8.67 30.65 -6.04
C GLU A 17 9.69 29.68 -5.44
N ASN A 18 9.21 28.51 -4.98
CA ASN A 18 10.00 27.47 -4.36
C ASN A 18 10.49 26.44 -5.40
N MET A 19 11.58 25.74 -5.07
CA MET A 19 12.13 24.70 -5.93
C MET A 19 11.24 23.46 -5.87
N ILE A 20 10.74 23.01 -7.03
CA ILE A 20 9.93 21.80 -7.13
C ILE A 20 10.81 20.66 -7.65
N ILE A 21 11.02 19.65 -6.82
CA ILE A 21 11.77 18.44 -7.15
C ILE A 21 10.82 17.25 -7.28
N ASN A 22 10.88 16.57 -8.43
CA ASN A 22 10.19 15.30 -8.63
C ASN A 22 11.11 14.15 -8.21
N MET A 23 10.90 13.62 -7.00
CA MET A 23 11.57 12.44 -6.52
C MET A 23 10.86 11.22 -7.10
N GLY A 24 11.44 10.70 -8.19
CA GLY A 24 10.81 9.70 -9.04
C GLY A 24 10.62 8.32 -8.40
N PRO A 25 9.78 7.46 -9.01
CA PRO A 25 9.29 6.20 -8.43
C PRO A 25 10.35 5.11 -8.22
N HIS A 26 11.53 5.26 -8.85
CA HIS A 26 12.65 4.33 -8.78
C HIS A 26 13.97 5.00 -8.35
N HIS A 27 13.94 6.30 -8.00
CA HIS A 27 15.14 7.03 -7.57
C HIS A 27 15.65 6.43 -6.25
N PRO A 28 16.97 6.22 -6.09
CA PRO A 28 17.50 5.29 -5.10
C PRO A 28 17.08 5.70 -3.68
N SER A 29 16.66 4.69 -2.91
CA SER A 29 16.46 4.69 -1.46
C SER A 29 15.04 4.83 -0.90
N THR A 30 13.98 4.80 -1.72
CA THR A 30 12.61 4.60 -1.19
C THR A 30 12.25 3.11 -1.19
N HIS A 31 11.94 2.55 -0.01
CA HIS A 31 11.36 1.20 0.07
C HIS A 31 9.96 1.24 -0.54
N GLY A 32 9.74 0.46 -1.61
CA GLY A 32 8.49 0.47 -2.38
C GLY A 32 8.57 1.37 -3.62
N VAL A 33 7.48 1.43 -4.38
CA VAL A 33 7.37 2.30 -5.57
C VAL A 33 6.54 3.51 -5.16
N LEU A 34 7.19 4.66 -5.02
CA LEU A 34 6.58 5.89 -4.54
C LEU A 34 7.18 7.08 -5.28
N ARG A 35 6.31 7.93 -5.84
CA ARG A 35 6.72 9.22 -6.40
C ARG A 35 6.33 10.33 -5.43
N LEU A 36 7.27 11.20 -5.12
CA LEU A 36 7.04 12.38 -4.28
C LEU A 36 7.37 13.64 -5.06
N VAL A 37 6.41 14.56 -5.15
CA VAL A 37 6.68 15.92 -5.61
C VAL A 37 6.97 16.76 -4.38
N VAL A 38 8.20 17.21 -4.23
CA VAL A 38 8.70 17.92 -3.04
C VAL A 38 8.89 19.39 -3.38
N GLU A 39 8.28 20.25 -2.58
CA GLU A 39 8.49 21.70 -2.61
C GLU A 39 9.56 22.07 -1.57
N LEU A 40 10.64 22.68 -2.04
CA LEU A 40 11.79 23.07 -1.23
C LEU A 40 11.97 24.59 -1.23
N ASP A 41 12.11 25.15 -0.04
CA ASP A 41 12.72 26.46 0.19
C ASP A 41 14.16 26.23 0.65
N GLY A 42 15.09 26.25 -0.30
CA GLY A 42 16.49 25.86 -0.08
C GLY A 42 16.62 24.41 0.37
N GLU A 43 16.99 24.21 1.65
CA GLU A 43 17.15 22.89 2.28
C GLU A 43 15.92 22.47 3.11
N THR A 44 14.90 23.33 3.22
CA THR A 44 13.69 23.06 4.02
C THR A 44 12.56 22.54 3.14
N VAL A 45 11.95 21.43 3.56
CA VAL A 45 10.74 20.89 2.94
C VAL A 45 9.53 21.71 3.38
N VAL A 46 8.90 22.40 2.44
CA VAL A 46 7.69 23.22 2.68
C VAL A 46 6.43 22.40 2.46
N ASN A 47 6.43 21.56 1.42
CA ASN A 47 5.30 20.72 1.08
C ASN A 47 5.76 19.44 0.36
N VAL A 48 4.96 18.38 0.45
CA VAL A 48 5.17 17.11 -0.27
C VAL A 48 3.82 16.61 -0.76
N ASP A 49 3.71 16.38 -2.06
CA ASP A 49 2.57 15.70 -2.66
C ASP A 49 2.96 14.28 -3.04
N PRO A 50 2.41 13.26 -2.36
CA PRO A 50 2.65 11.87 -2.69
C PRO A 50 1.76 11.41 -3.84
N ASP A 51 2.38 10.97 -4.94
CA ASP A 51 1.69 10.35 -6.05
C ASP A 51 1.70 8.82 -5.86
N LEU A 52 0.55 8.29 -5.44
CA LEU A 52 0.31 6.90 -5.08
C LEU A 52 -0.37 6.14 -6.20
N GLY A 53 -0.29 4.80 -6.17
CA GLY A 53 -1.07 3.92 -7.05
C GLY A 53 -0.26 3.16 -8.11
N TYR A 54 1.06 3.36 -8.19
CA TYR A 54 1.94 2.59 -9.08
C TYR A 54 1.90 1.06 -8.83
N LEU A 55 1.53 0.64 -7.62
CA LEU A 55 1.36 -0.77 -7.23
C LEU A 55 -0.10 -1.18 -7.03
N HIS A 56 -1.06 -0.36 -7.48
CA HIS A 56 -2.47 -0.70 -7.36
C HIS A 56 -2.78 -1.98 -8.14
N SER A 57 -3.04 -3.07 -7.41
CA SER A 57 -3.20 -4.41 -7.96
C SER A 57 -4.66 -4.87 -8.08
N GLY A 58 -5.63 -4.02 -7.72
CA GLY A 58 -7.05 -4.34 -7.86
C GLY A 58 -7.54 -5.48 -6.96
N PHE A 59 -6.99 -5.61 -5.74
CA PHE A 59 -7.37 -6.67 -4.81
C PHE A 59 -8.86 -6.67 -4.48
N GLU A 60 -9.44 -5.49 -4.26
CA GLU A 60 -10.88 -5.32 -3.98
C GLU A 60 -11.73 -5.91 -5.10
N LYS A 61 -11.43 -5.54 -6.36
CA LYS A 61 -12.15 -6.04 -7.52
C LYS A 61 -11.96 -7.54 -7.74
N THR A 62 -10.76 -8.03 -7.45
CA THR A 62 -10.46 -9.46 -7.51
C THR A 62 -11.27 -10.21 -6.45
N GLY A 63 -11.38 -9.66 -5.24
CA GLY A 63 -12.12 -10.24 -4.13
C GLY A 63 -13.58 -10.51 -4.43
N GLU A 64 -14.25 -9.62 -5.17
CA GLU A 64 -15.65 -9.83 -5.62
C GLU A 64 -15.83 -11.12 -6.43
N ASN A 65 -14.80 -11.56 -7.15
CA ASN A 65 -14.85 -12.71 -8.05
C ASN A 65 -14.20 -13.97 -7.47
N LYS A 66 -13.74 -13.94 -6.22
CA LYS A 66 -13.10 -15.09 -5.54
C LYS A 66 -14.00 -15.65 -4.46
N ARG A 67 -13.91 -16.96 -4.26
CA ARG A 67 -14.54 -17.60 -3.10
C ARG A 67 -13.78 -17.18 -1.84
N TYR A 68 -14.48 -17.10 -0.71
CA TYR A 68 -13.86 -16.65 0.55
C TYR A 68 -12.56 -17.40 0.90
N LYS A 69 -12.54 -18.73 0.70
CA LYS A 69 -11.34 -19.56 0.94
C LYS A 69 -10.17 -19.27 -0.01
N ASP A 70 -10.46 -18.84 -1.23
CA ASP A 70 -9.44 -18.60 -2.27
C ASP A 70 -8.89 -17.18 -2.20
N PHE A 71 -9.60 -16.26 -1.54
CA PHE A 71 -9.14 -14.88 -1.36
C PHE A 71 -8.07 -14.73 -0.27
N VAL A 72 -7.93 -15.71 0.64
CA VAL A 72 -6.87 -15.72 1.67
C VAL A 72 -5.47 -15.59 1.04
N TYR A 73 -5.24 -16.17 -0.14
CA TYR A 73 -3.94 -16.06 -0.82
C TYR A 73 -3.62 -14.64 -1.33
N TYR A 74 -4.63 -13.77 -1.41
CA TYR A 74 -4.46 -12.37 -1.80
C TYR A 74 -4.20 -11.47 -0.60
N THR A 75 -4.71 -11.81 0.58
CA THR A 75 -4.47 -11.03 1.80
C THR A 75 -3.00 -11.06 2.23
N ASP A 76 -2.30 -12.18 1.97
CA ASP A 76 -0.84 -12.30 2.11
C ASP A 76 -0.04 -11.31 1.25
N ARG A 77 -0.62 -10.86 0.13
CA ARG A 77 0.07 -10.00 -0.85
C ARG A 77 -0.17 -8.51 -0.63
N MET A 78 -1.08 -8.15 0.28
CA MET A 78 -1.37 -6.75 0.61
C MET A 78 -0.27 -6.13 1.47
N ASP A 79 0.22 -6.89 2.45
CA ASP A 79 1.43 -6.58 3.21
C ASP A 79 2.33 -7.81 3.17
N TYR A 80 3.41 -7.69 2.41
CA TYR A 80 4.38 -8.77 2.24
C TYR A 80 5.31 -8.95 3.44
N LEU A 81 5.36 -8.00 4.38
CA LEU A 81 6.12 -8.11 5.62
C LEU A 81 5.32 -8.83 6.70
N SER A 82 4.02 -8.54 6.81
CA SER A 82 3.15 -9.08 7.87
C SER A 82 1.99 -9.93 7.31
N ALA A 83 2.30 -10.82 6.36
CA ALA A 83 1.32 -11.64 5.64
C ALA A 83 0.38 -12.44 6.58
N MET A 84 0.93 -13.04 7.64
CA MET A 84 0.14 -13.83 8.61
C MET A 84 -0.89 -12.99 9.37
N SER A 85 -0.56 -11.74 9.70
CA SER A 85 -1.46 -10.81 10.39
C SER A 85 -2.62 -10.39 9.49
N ASN A 86 -2.37 -10.15 8.21
CA ASN A 86 -3.42 -9.89 7.23
C ASN A 86 -4.37 -11.08 7.06
N ASN A 87 -3.81 -12.29 6.94
CA ASN A 87 -4.61 -13.51 6.86
C ASN A 87 -5.47 -13.70 8.11
N LEU A 88 -4.92 -13.44 9.29
CA LEU A 88 -5.66 -13.52 10.55
C LEU A 88 -6.84 -12.55 10.56
N GLY A 89 -6.64 -11.28 10.17
CA GLY A 89 -7.69 -10.27 10.11
C GLY A 89 -8.83 -10.67 9.15
N TYR A 90 -8.48 -11.22 7.99
CA TYR A 90 -9.47 -11.71 7.03
C TYR A 90 -10.23 -12.95 7.52
N CYS A 91 -9.52 -13.96 8.03
CA CYS A 91 -10.13 -15.20 8.54
C CYS A 91 -11.10 -14.91 9.69
N VAL A 92 -10.70 -14.09 10.67
CA VAL A 92 -11.56 -13.70 11.81
C VAL A 92 -12.81 -12.97 11.32
N THR A 93 -12.70 -12.14 10.29
CA THR A 93 -13.85 -11.43 9.71
C THR A 93 -14.83 -12.41 9.06
N VAL A 94 -14.34 -13.37 8.28
CA VAL A 94 -15.18 -14.40 7.64
C VAL A 94 -15.81 -15.34 8.68
N GLU A 95 -15.08 -15.71 9.73
CA GLU A 95 -15.56 -16.57 10.81
C GLU A 95 -16.69 -15.90 11.61
N LYS A 96 -16.52 -14.61 11.93
CA LYS A 96 -17.58 -13.80 12.57
C LYS A 96 -18.79 -13.65 11.66
N LEU A 97 -18.59 -13.46 10.36
CA LEU A 97 -19.69 -13.37 9.38
C LEU A 97 -20.52 -14.66 9.33
N LEU A 98 -19.87 -15.82 9.46
CA LEU A 98 -20.51 -17.14 9.40
C LEU A 98 -20.95 -17.68 10.78
N GLY A 99 -20.56 -17.04 11.88
CA GLY A 99 -20.88 -17.48 13.24
C GLY A 99 -20.19 -18.80 13.62
N ILE A 100 -18.95 -19.00 13.18
CA ILE A 100 -18.20 -20.25 13.40
C ILE A 100 -17.27 -20.11 14.61
N ASP A 101 -17.36 -21.06 15.54
CA ASP A 101 -16.40 -21.22 16.63
C ASP A 101 -15.21 -22.08 16.19
N ILE A 102 -14.02 -21.67 16.61
CA ILE A 102 -12.74 -22.25 16.18
C ILE A 102 -12.14 -23.02 17.36
N PRO A 103 -11.48 -24.18 17.14
CA PRO A 103 -10.84 -24.90 18.24
C PRO A 103 -9.77 -24.04 18.94
N GLU A 104 -9.73 -24.11 20.27
CA GLU A 104 -8.78 -23.35 21.10
C GLU A 104 -7.31 -23.52 20.67
N ARG A 105 -6.93 -24.74 20.25
CA ARG A 105 -5.59 -25.00 19.70
C ARG A 105 -5.30 -24.16 18.45
N ALA A 106 -6.28 -23.96 17.58
CA ALA A 106 -6.11 -23.18 16.35
C ALA A 106 -5.96 -21.69 16.66
N GLU A 107 -6.70 -21.17 17.64
CA GLU A 107 -6.57 -19.79 18.11
C GLU A 107 -5.16 -19.51 18.65
N ARG A 108 -4.64 -20.39 19.52
CA ARG A 108 -3.27 -20.26 20.04
C ARG A 108 -2.21 -20.30 18.94
N LEU A 109 -2.35 -21.20 17.97
CA LEU A 109 -1.43 -21.28 16.83
C LEU A 109 -1.47 -20.02 15.96
N ARG A 110 -2.65 -19.42 15.77
CA ARG A 110 -2.79 -18.17 15.02
C ARG A 110 -2.06 -17.01 15.69
N VAL A 111 -2.18 -16.89 17.01
CA VAL A 111 -1.46 -15.86 17.78
C VAL A 111 0.05 -16.07 17.65
N ILE A 112 0.54 -17.30 17.84
CA ILE A 112 1.97 -17.61 17.66
C ILE A 112 2.44 -17.21 16.26
N MET A 113 1.69 -17.55 15.21
CA MET A 113 2.07 -17.25 13.83
C MET A 113 1.97 -15.76 13.47
N ALA A 114 1.13 -14.99 14.15
CA ALA A 114 1.00 -13.55 13.91
C ALA A 114 2.11 -12.73 14.59
N GLU A 115 2.72 -13.27 15.65
CA GLU A 115 3.78 -12.61 16.43
C GLU A 115 5.20 -13.03 16.01
N LEU A 116 5.34 -14.00 15.09
CA LEU A 116 6.62 -14.45 14.52
C LEU A 116 7.16 -13.47 13.48
#